data_AF-A0A4P6XED2-F1
#
_entry.id   AF-A0A4P6XED2-F1
#
_cell.length_a   1.000
_cell.length_b   1.000
_cell.length_c   1.000
_cell.angle_alpha   90.00
_cell.angle_beta   90.00
_cell.angle_gamma   90.00
#
_symmetry.space_group_name_H-M   'P 1'
#
loop_
_entity.id
_entity.type
_entity.pdbx_description
1 polymer ?
#
loop_
_entity_poly.entity_id
_entity_poly.type
_entity_poly.pdbx_seq_one_letter_code
_entity_poly.pdbx_strand_id
1 'polypeptide(L)'
;MRRILLGLVACGIATPAFANESAPPPRPLPDAAQVGALLSSPLVQEIIATTVDQYADALLQTHVGPLAKLTDTRDHVRPEDTLGDLAARTHPDYRRDLHNQTRSAVAATGQAARDIASLSAELKHTTERLRAAIALTQAEVNAVR
;
A
#
# COMPACT_ATOMS: atom_id res chain seq x y z
N MET A 1 35.45 11.78 -2.37
CA MET A 1 34.43 10.94 -1.68
C MET A 1 33.37 11.84 -1.07
N ARG A 2 32.10 11.40 -1.12
CA ARG A 2 30.91 12.01 -0.49
C ARG A 2 30.26 13.15 -1.28
N ARG A 3 29.16 12.81 -1.98
CA ARG A 3 27.95 13.61 -2.34
C ARG A 3 27.48 13.33 -3.78
N ILE A 4 26.85 12.18 -4.00
CA ILE A 4 25.99 11.94 -5.17
C ILE A 4 24.77 11.16 -4.70
N LEU A 5 23.89 11.82 -3.95
CA LEU A 5 22.57 11.32 -3.56
C LEU A 5 21.65 12.53 -3.38
N LEU A 6 21.20 13.12 -4.49
CA LEU A 6 20.09 14.08 -4.58
C LEU A 6 19.93 14.46 -6.05
N GLY A 7 19.05 13.77 -6.78
CA GLY A 7 18.89 14.09 -8.21
C GLY A 7 17.83 13.33 -8.98
N LEU A 8 16.78 12.80 -8.33
CA LEU A 8 15.72 12.11 -9.08
C LEU A 8 14.32 12.33 -8.48
N VAL A 9 13.94 13.61 -8.33
CA VAL A 9 12.57 14.03 -7.96
C VAL A 9 11.92 14.95 -9.01
N ALA A 10 12.60 15.25 -10.12
CA ALA A 10 12.17 16.30 -11.05
C ALA A 10 11.77 15.78 -12.46
N CYS A 11 10.90 14.79 -12.54
CA CYS A 11 10.22 14.46 -13.81
C CYS A 11 8.72 14.30 -13.56
N GLY A 12 7.94 15.33 -13.91
CA GLY A 12 6.48 15.22 -13.84
C GLY A 12 5.65 16.47 -14.15
N ILE A 13 6.25 17.63 -14.47
CA ILE A 13 5.49 18.83 -14.83
C ILE A 13 5.83 19.27 -16.26
N ALA A 14 5.17 18.67 -17.24
CA ALA A 14 5.02 19.23 -18.59
C ALA A 14 3.92 18.51 -19.38
N THR A 15 2.65 18.77 -19.08
CA THR A 15 1.56 18.74 -20.09
C THR A 15 0.45 19.72 -19.68
N PRO A 16 0.33 20.88 -20.32
CA PRO A 16 -0.86 21.72 -20.24
C PRO A 16 -1.63 21.62 -21.56
N ALA A 17 -2.74 20.87 -21.63
CA ALA A 17 -3.55 20.87 -22.87
C ALA A 17 -5.03 20.44 -22.75
N PHE A 18 -5.57 20.09 -21.58
CA PHE A 18 -7.01 19.90 -21.40
C PHE A 18 -7.47 20.64 -20.14
N ALA A 19 -7.59 21.96 -20.28
CA ALA A 19 -8.01 22.89 -19.23
C ALA A 19 -9.51 23.24 -19.29
N ASN A 20 -10.36 22.39 -19.88
CA ASN A 20 -11.79 22.68 -19.94
C ASN A 20 -12.68 21.42 -20.03
N GLU A 21 -12.40 20.44 -19.16
CA GLU A 21 -13.43 19.49 -18.76
C GLU A 21 -13.65 19.79 -17.28
N SER A 22 -14.88 20.11 -16.89
CA SER A 22 -15.22 20.41 -15.50
C SER A 22 -14.60 19.35 -14.61
N ALA A 23 -13.58 19.74 -13.81
CA ALA A 23 -12.96 18.85 -12.87
C ALA A 23 -14.09 18.21 -12.06
N PRO A 24 -14.20 16.86 -12.02
CA PRO A 24 -15.18 16.20 -11.16
C PRO A 24 -15.04 16.82 -9.77
N PRO A 25 -16.14 17.12 -9.07
CA PRO A 25 -16.05 17.65 -7.71
C PRO A 25 -15.07 16.77 -6.93
N PRO A 26 -14.16 17.37 -6.13
CA PRO A 26 -13.14 16.61 -5.42
C PRO A 26 -13.84 15.47 -4.67
N ARG A 27 -13.59 14.24 -5.13
CA ARG A 27 -14.13 13.06 -4.46
C ARG A 27 -13.59 13.10 -3.03
N PRO A 28 -14.44 12.93 -2.01
CA PRO A 28 -13.96 12.81 -0.65
C PRO A 28 -12.88 11.74 -0.63
N LEU A 29 -11.66 12.08 -0.18
CA LEU A 29 -10.64 11.07 0.05
C LEU A 29 -11.24 10.06 1.05
N PRO A 30 -11.20 8.76 0.75
CA PRO A 30 -11.79 7.76 1.61
C PRO A 30 -11.16 7.86 3.00
N ASP A 31 -12.01 7.93 4.02
CA ASP A 31 -11.60 7.98 5.41
C ASP A 31 -10.77 6.72 5.75
N ALA A 32 -9.73 6.88 6.56
CA ALA A 32 -8.88 5.78 7.02
C ALA A 32 -9.71 4.66 7.67
N ALA A 33 -10.82 5.01 8.32
CA ALA A 33 -11.78 4.04 8.85
C ALA A 33 -12.46 3.19 7.76
N GLN A 34 -12.90 3.83 6.66
CA GLN A 34 -13.50 3.13 5.52
C GLN A 34 -12.48 2.24 4.79
N VAL A 35 -11.26 2.74 4.59
CA VAL A 35 -10.16 1.95 4.02
C VAL A 35 -9.83 0.76 4.91
N GLY A 36 -9.73 0.98 6.22
CA GLY A 36 -9.47 -0.09 7.20
C GLY A 36 -10.56 -1.15 7.21
N ALA A 37 -11.83 -0.76 7.14
CA ALA A 37 -12.96 -1.69 7.06
C ALA A 37 -12.93 -2.52 5.77
N LEU A 38 -12.64 -1.89 4.63
CA LEU A 38 -12.49 -2.57 3.34
C LEU A 38 -11.34 -3.58 3.35
N LEU A 39 -10.14 -3.18 3.80
CA LEU A 39 -8.96 -4.07 3.86
C LEU A 39 -9.11 -5.19 4.90
N SER A 40 -10.00 -5.03 5.87
CA SER A 40 -10.30 -6.06 6.86
C SER A 40 -11.34 -7.09 6.37
N SER A 41 -11.97 -6.85 5.21
CA SER A 41 -12.93 -7.78 4.63
C SER A 41 -12.23 -9.03 4.09
N PRO A 42 -12.67 -10.25 4.48
CA PRO A 42 -12.12 -11.50 3.95
C PRO A 42 -12.20 -11.58 2.42
N LEU A 43 -13.25 -11.02 1.83
CA LEU A 43 -13.44 -11.00 0.37
C LEU A 43 -12.44 -10.07 -0.32
N VAL A 44 -12.17 -8.89 0.25
CA VAL A 44 -11.18 -7.95 -0.31
C VAL A 44 -9.77 -8.50 -0.19
N GLN A 45 -9.44 -9.13 0.94
CA GLN A 45 -8.16 -9.80 1.14
C GLN A 45 -7.95 -10.92 0.12
N GLU A 46 -8.98 -11.73 -0.15
CA GLU A 46 -8.93 -12.80 -1.14
C GLU A 46 -8.74 -12.27 -2.56
N ILE A 47 -9.43 -11.19 -2.94
CA ILE A 47 -9.28 -10.56 -4.25
C ILE A 47 -7.86 -10.03 -4.44
N ILE A 48 -7.31 -9.35 -3.44
CA ILE A 48 -5.94 -8.81 -3.50
C ILE A 48 -4.94 -9.97 -3.60
N ALA A 49 -5.08 -11.00 -2.77
CA ALA A 49 -4.22 -12.18 -2.81
C ALA A 49 -4.28 -12.88 -4.18
N THR A 50 -5.47 -13.12 -4.72
CA THR A 50 -5.67 -13.71 -6.06
C THR A 50 -5.05 -12.85 -7.15
N THR A 51 -5.15 -11.52 -7.04
CA THR A 51 -4.56 -10.60 -8.02
C THR A 51 -3.02 -10.66 -7.97
N VAL A 52 -2.44 -10.71 -6.78
CA VAL A 52 -1.00 -10.89 -6.60
C VAL A 52 -0.56 -12.25 -7.15
N ASP A 53 -1.34 -13.31 -6.94
CA ASP A 53 -1.06 -14.63 -7.50
C ASP A 53 -1.05 -14.61 -9.03
N GLN A 54 -1.97 -13.88 -9.67
CA GLN A 54 -1.99 -13.74 -11.13
C GLN A 54 -0.76 -13.00 -11.67
N TYR A 55 -0.34 -11.92 -11.00
CA TYR A 55 0.89 -11.22 -11.38
C TYR A 55 2.13 -12.08 -11.15
N ALA A 56 2.19 -12.78 -10.03
CA ALA A 56 3.27 -13.71 -9.74
C ALA A 56 3.31 -14.80 -10.82
N ASP A 57 2.18 -15.43 -11.14
CA ASP A 57 2.11 -16.49 -12.15
C ASP A 57 2.58 -16.00 -13.53
N ALA A 58 2.17 -14.80 -13.94
CA ALA A 58 2.64 -14.18 -15.18
C ALA A 58 4.17 -13.98 -15.18
N LEU A 59 4.75 -13.53 -14.07
CA LEU A 59 6.21 -13.41 -13.93
C LEU A 59 6.87 -14.79 -13.93
N LEU A 60 6.29 -15.76 -13.26
CA LEU A 60 6.84 -17.10 -13.07
C LEU A 60 6.82 -17.91 -14.36
N GLN A 61 5.92 -17.63 -15.30
CA GLN A 61 5.93 -18.20 -16.65
C GLN A 61 7.04 -17.65 -17.55
N THR A 62 7.81 -16.66 -17.09
CA THR A 62 8.95 -16.11 -17.84
C THR A 62 10.03 -17.18 -18.00
N HIS A 63 10.40 -17.45 -19.25
CA HIS A 63 11.41 -18.44 -19.60
C HIS A 63 12.81 -17.92 -19.26
N VAL A 64 13.64 -18.77 -18.65
CA VAL A 64 15.01 -18.40 -18.28
C VAL A 64 16.03 -18.70 -19.37
N GLY A 65 15.60 -19.19 -20.54
CA GLY A 65 16.44 -19.61 -21.67
C GLY A 65 17.65 -18.72 -22.00
N PRO A 66 17.52 -17.38 -22.06
CA PRO A 66 18.66 -16.49 -22.27
C PRO A 66 19.64 -16.42 -21.09
N LEU A 67 19.13 -16.56 -19.86
CA LEU A 67 19.90 -16.50 -18.61
C LEU A 67 20.55 -17.85 -18.26
N ALA A 68 19.95 -18.97 -18.67
CA ALA A 68 20.50 -20.32 -18.49
C ALA A 68 21.89 -20.49 -19.14
N LYS A 69 22.20 -19.68 -20.15
CA LYS A 69 23.52 -19.64 -20.80
C LYS A 69 24.60 -18.93 -19.98
N LEU A 70 24.18 -18.19 -18.95
CA LEU A 70 25.04 -17.37 -18.08
C LEU A 70 25.19 -17.98 -16.67
N THR A 71 24.43 -19.02 -16.34
CA THR A 71 24.48 -19.73 -15.05
C THR A 71 25.52 -20.85 -15.06
N ASP A 72 26.10 -21.18 -13.90
CA ASP A 72 27.06 -22.29 -13.81
C ASP A 72 26.32 -23.62 -14.01
N THR A 73 27.02 -24.64 -14.54
CA THR A 73 26.44 -25.97 -14.80
C THR A 73 25.95 -26.63 -13.50
N ARG A 74 26.49 -26.21 -12.35
CA ARG A 74 26.10 -26.64 -11.01
C ARG A 74 24.75 -26.11 -10.55
N ASP A 75 24.24 -25.05 -11.17
CA ASP A 75 22.96 -24.43 -10.78
C ASP A 75 21.75 -25.21 -11.33
N HIS A 76 22.00 -26.23 -12.17
CA HIS A 76 20.98 -27.12 -12.76
C HIS A 76 19.81 -26.38 -13.46
N VAL A 77 20.06 -25.14 -13.89
CA VAL A 77 19.11 -24.31 -14.63
C VAL A 77 19.06 -24.78 -16.08
N ARG A 78 17.89 -25.19 -16.54
CA ARG A 78 17.69 -25.64 -17.92
C ARG A 78 17.16 -24.51 -18.79
N PRO A 79 17.48 -24.47 -20.10
CA PRO A 79 16.98 -23.43 -21.00
C PRO A 79 15.45 -23.38 -21.13
N GLU A 80 14.79 -24.51 -20.91
CA GLU A 80 13.33 -24.67 -20.89
C GLU A 80 12.70 -24.32 -19.53
N ASP A 81 13.50 -24.10 -18.48
CA ASP A 81 12.96 -23.76 -17.18
C ASP A 81 12.31 -22.37 -17.22
N THR A 82 11.25 -22.22 -16.44
CA THR A 82 10.65 -20.93 -16.13
C THR A 82 11.13 -20.43 -14.77
N LEU A 83 10.95 -19.14 -14.48
CA LEU A 83 11.18 -18.63 -13.12
C LEU A 83 10.35 -19.40 -12.07
N GLY A 84 9.17 -19.89 -12.45
CA GLY A 84 8.32 -20.75 -11.65
C GLY A 84 8.94 -22.10 -11.32
N ASP A 85 9.61 -22.73 -12.29
CA ASP A 85 10.29 -24.02 -12.11
C ASP A 85 11.50 -23.90 -11.19
N LEU A 86 12.18 -22.76 -11.24
CA LEU A 86 13.28 -22.44 -10.32
C LEU A 86 12.77 -22.14 -8.91
N ALA A 87 11.71 -21.34 -8.79
CA ALA A 87 11.09 -21.02 -7.52
C ALA A 87 10.56 -22.29 -6.81
N ALA A 88 9.89 -23.17 -7.55
CA ALA A 88 9.37 -24.44 -7.02
C ALA A 88 10.48 -25.40 -6.56
N ARG A 89 11.66 -25.35 -7.20
CA ARG A 89 12.81 -26.20 -6.84
C ARG A 89 13.42 -25.81 -5.49
N THR A 90 13.50 -24.51 -5.23
CA THR A 90 14.02 -23.97 -3.97
C THR A 90 12.97 -24.04 -2.87
N HIS A 91 11.72 -23.69 -3.19
CA HIS A 91 10.61 -23.58 -2.25
C HIS A 91 9.31 -24.13 -2.85
N PRO A 92 9.00 -25.43 -2.68
CA PRO A 92 7.83 -26.07 -3.30
C PRO A 92 6.48 -25.42 -2.97
N ASP A 93 6.36 -24.85 -1.76
CA ASP A 93 5.12 -24.24 -1.27
C ASP A 93 5.04 -22.72 -1.55
N TYR A 94 5.95 -22.14 -2.35
CA TYR A 94 6.07 -20.68 -2.48
C TYR A 94 4.75 -19.98 -2.88
N ARG A 95 3.91 -20.60 -3.71
CA ARG A 95 2.62 -20.00 -4.13
C ARG A 95 1.67 -19.88 -2.95
N ARG A 96 1.56 -20.95 -2.15
CA ARG A 96 0.72 -20.97 -0.96
C ARG A 96 1.22 -19.95 0.06
N ASP A 97 2.53 -19.88 0.24
CA ASP A 97 3.14 -18.93 1.17
C ASP A 97 2.94 -17.49 0.72
N LEU A 98 3.13 -17.18 -0.56
CA LEU A 98 2.90 -15.85 -1.12
C LEU A 98 1.45 -15.39 -0.93
N HIS A 99 0.49 -16.28 -1.24
CA HIS A 99 -0.93 -16.01 -1.05
C HIS A 99 -1.25 -15.73 0.43
N ASN A 100 -0.80 -16.61 1.34
CA ASN A 100 -1.05 -16.49 2.77
C ASN A 100 -0.39 -15.23 3.38
N GLN A 101 0.83 -14.92 2.96
CA GLN A 101 1.55 -13.73 3.40
C GLN A 101 0.84 -12.46 2.93
N THR A 102 0.41 -12.43 1.67
CA THR A 102 -0.35 -11.30 1.11
C THR A 102 -1.64 -11.07 1.88
N ARG A 103 -2.43 -12.13 2.08
CA ARG A 103 -3.68 -12.09 2.85
C ARG A 103 -3.44 -11.55 4.28
N SER A 104 -2.40 -12.05 4.94
CA SER A 104 -2.04 -11.64 6.30
C SER A 104 -1.59 -10.17 6.39
N ALA A 105 -0.79 -9.71 5.42
CA ALA A 105 -0.32 -8.32 5.36
C ALA A 105 -1.48 -7.33 5.13
N VAL A 106 -2.42 -7.67 4.25
CA VAL A 106 -3.62 -6.87 4.00
C VAL A 106 -4.49 -6.80 5.26
N ALA A 107 -4.69 -7.95 5.94
CA ALA A 107 -5.43 -8.00 7.19
C ALA A 107 -4.80 -7.13 8.30
N ALA A 108 -3.47 -7.21 8.46
CA ALA A 108 -2.73 -6.40 9.42
C ALA A 108 -2.84 -4.90 9.12
N THR A 109 -2.76 -4.52 7.84
CA THR A 109 -2.95 -3.12 7.40
C THR A 109 -4.37 -2.65 7.69
N GLY A 110 -5.38 -3.48 7.42
CA GLY A 110 -6.77 -3.17 7.73
C GLY A 110 -7.04 -3.00 9.22
N GLN A 111 -6.37 -3.79 10.07
CA GLN A 111 -6.44 -3.64 11.51
C GLN A 111 -5.77 -2.33 11.97
N ALA A 112 -4.55 -2.04 11.51
CA ALA A 112 -3.84 -0.82 11.86
C ALA A 112 -4.62 0.45 11.47
N ALA A 113 -5.26 0.46 10.30
CA ALA A 113 -6.11 1.56 9.87
C ALA A 113 -7.35 1.74 10.76
N ARG A 114 -7.97 0.64 11.23
CA ARG A 114 -9.07 0.69 12.20
C ARG A 114 -8.60 1.22 13.56
N ASP A 115 -7.43 0.82 14.02
CA ASP A 115 -6.88 1.28 15.30
C ASP A 115 -6.59 2.79 15.26
N ILE A 116 -6.00 3.29 14.17
CA ILE A 116 -5.78 4.74 13.94
C ILE A 116 -7.12 5.49 13.90
N ALA A 117 -8.12 4.94 13.20
CA ALA A 117 -9.44 5.54 13.15
C ALA A 117 -10.11 5.61 14.53
N SER A 118 -9.95 4.58 15.38
CA SER A 118 -10.48 4.60 16.74
C SER A 118 -9.87 5.71 17.61
N LEU A 119 -8.57 5.97 17.44
CA LEU A 119 -7.87 7.08 18.12
C LEU A 119 -8.35 8.46 17.64
N SER A 120 -8.80 8.59 16.39
CA SER A 120 -9.28 9.86 15.85
C SER A 120 -10.52 10.40 16.58
N ALA A 121 -11.39 9.52 17.09
CA ALA A 121 -12.56 9.90 17.86
C ALA A 121 -12.16 10.51 19.23
N GLU A 122 -11.17 9.90 19.89
CA GLU A 122 -10.59 10.40 21.14
C GLU A 122 -9.95 11.79 20.95
N LEU A 123 -9.21 11.97 19.86
CA LEU A 123 -8.60 13.25 19.49
C LEU A 123 -9.66 14.33 19.21
N LYS A 124 -10.77 13.96 18.56
CA LYS A 124 -11.90 14.87 18.33
C LYS A 124 -12.53 15.31 19.66
N HIS A 125 -12.80 14.38 20.57
CA HIS A 125 -13.31 14.70 21.90
C HIS A 125 -12.36 15.60 22.69
N THR A 126 -11.06 15.34 22.63
CA THR A 126 -10.05 16.19 23.28
C THR A 126 -10.07 17.62 22.71
N THR A 127 -10.20 17.75 21.39
CA THR A 127 -10.29 19.05 20.71
C THR A 127 -11.56 19.81 21.09
N GLU A 128 -12.70 19.13 21.22
CA GLU A 128 -13.95 19.72 21.68
C GLU A 128 -13.85 20.23 23.12
N ARG A 129 -13.22 19.46 24.03
CA ARG A 129 -12.94 19.88 25.40
C ARG A 129 -12.04 21.12 25.45
N LEU A 130 -11.00 21.16 24.62
CA LEU A 130 -10.10 22.32 24.48
C LEU A 130 -10.87 23.57 24.00
N ARG A 131 -11.72 23.44 22.99
CA ARG A 131 -12.56 24.56 22.52
C ARG A 131 -13.51 25.06 23.60
N ALA A 132 -14.14 24.17 24.35
CA ALA A 132 -15.04 24.56 25.44
C ALA A 132 -14.30 25.34 26.55
N ALA A 133 -13.09 24.91 26.91
CA ALA A 133 -12.26 25.60 27.89
C ALA A 133 -11.83 27.00 27.41
N ILE A 134 -11.47 27.15 26.13
CA ILE A 134 -11.10 28.44 25.54
C ILE A 134 -12.32 29.38 25.48
N ALA A 135 -13.51 28.86 25.17
CA ALA A 135 -14.73 29.66 25.14
C ALA A 135 -15.10 30.18 26.54
N LEU A 136 -14.91 29.36 27.59
CA LEU A 136 -15.11 29.76 28.98
C LEU A 136 -14.16 30.89 29.40
N THR A 137 -12.87 30.78 29.07
CA THR A 137 -11.89 31.83 29.43
C THR A 137 -12.13 33.12 28.67
N GLN A 138 -12.56 33.07 27.40
CA GLN A 138 -12.98 34.27 26.66
C GLN A 138 -14.22 34.94 27.25
N ALA A 139 -15.18 34.15 27.76
CA ALA A 139 -16.37 34.69 28.42
C ALA A 139 -16.02 35.38 29.75
N GLU A 140 -15.12 34.80 30.55
CA GLU A 140 -14.64 35.41 31.80
C GLU A 140 -13.86 36.71 31.54
N VAL A 141 -12.98 36.74 30.54
CA VAL A 141 -12.21 37.95 30.18
C VAL A 141 -13.13 39.08 29.71
N ASN A 142 -14.20 38.77 28.98
CA ASN A 142 -15.18 39.76 28.54
C ASN A 142 -16.10 40.25 29.67
N ALA A 143 -16.29 39.48 30.75
CA ALA A 143 -17.11 39.88 31.89
C ALA A 143 -16.39 40.80 32.88
N VAL A 144 -15.05 40.85 32.83
CA VAL A 144 -14.20 41.69 33.71
C VAL A 144 -13.88 43.06 33.08
N ARG A 145 -14.26 43.28 31.81
CA ARG A 145 -14.01 44.51 31.06
C ARG A 145 -15.25 45.41 31.03
#